data_AF-A0A419SQW5-F1
#
_entry.id   AF-A0A419SQW5-F1
#
_cell.length_a   1.000
_cell.length_b   1.000
_cell.length_c   1.000
_cell.angle_alpha   90.00
_cell.angle_beta   90.00
_cell.angle_gamma   90.00
#
_symmetry.space_group_name_H-M   'P 1'
#
loop_
_entity.id
_entity.type
_entity.pdbx_description
1 polymer ?
#
loop_
_entity_poly.entity_id
_entity_poly.type
_entity_poly.pdbx_seq_one_letter_code
_entity_poly.pdbx_strand_id
1 'polypeptide(L)' 'MRRKYDRHESEIKLPFWLSNSTKELIVSAVKNNTPIIITGAQKPTGKTSLKNILESQNILVFEEWECAKIVLDEPIDL' A
#
# COMPACT_ATOMS: atom_id res chain seq x y z
N MET A 1 4.31 22.63 -13.04
CA MET A 1 4.68 21.23 -12.73
C MET A 1 3.47 20.58 -12.06
N ARG A 2 2.69 19.76 -12.78
CA ARG A 2 1.49 19.10 -12.21
C ARG A 2 1.95 18.05 -11.18
N ARG A 3 1.52 18.15 -9.91
CA ARG A 3 1.67 17.07 -8.93
C ARG A 3 0.93 15.85 -9.49
N LYS A 4 1.64 14.82 -9.93
CA LYS A 4 1.07 13.64 -10.61
C LYS A 4 0.16 12.77 -9.71
N TYR A 5 -0.10 13.17 -8.46
CA TYR A 5 -0.74 12.33 -7.45
C TYR A 5 -1.66 13.11 -6.49
N ASP A 6 -2.31 14.19 -6.95
CA ASP A 6 -3.34 14.85 -6.15
C ASP A 6 -4.66 14.05 -6.28
N ARG A 7 -4.75 12.91 -5.59
CA ARG A 7 -5.97 12.10 -5.54
C ARG A 7 -6.86 12.59 -4.41
N HIS A 8 -8.09 12.97 -4.75
CA HIS A 8 -9.13 13.22 -3.77
C HIS A 8 -9.60 11.90 -3.13
N GLU A 9 -9.87 11.96 -1.83
CA GLU A 9 -10.29 10.85 -0.96
C GLU A 9 -11.52 10.09 -1.47
N SER A 10 -12.36 10.76 -2.26
CA SER A 10 -13.59 10.25 -2.87
C SER A 10 -13.39 9.23 -3.99
N GLU A 11 -12.16 8.93 -4.42
CA GLU A 11 -11.91 8.07 -5.59
C GLU A 11 -11.36 6.68 -5.28
N ILE A 12 -10.90 6.41 -4.05
CA ILE A 12 -10.31 5.11 -3.70
C ILE A 12 -11.43 4.11 -3.41
N LYS A 13 -11.66 3.18 -4.34
CA LYS A 13 -12.61 2.08 -4.18
C LYS A 13 -11.99 1.00 -3.31
N LEU A 14 -12.53 0.84 -2.10
CA LEU A 14 -12.10 -0.17 -1.14
C LEU A 14 -13.16 -1.26 -0.95
N PRO A 15 -12.76 -2.53 -0.80
CA PRO A 15 -13.70 -3.61 -0.60
C PRO A 15 -14.47 -3.49 0.72
N PHE A 16 -15.74 -3.92 0.71
CA PHE A 16 -16.62 -3.82 1.87
C PHE A 16 -16.12 -4.60 3.10
N TRP A 17 -15.42 -5.72 2.86
CA TRP A 17 -14.94 -6.65 3.87
C TRP A 17 -13.73 -6.14 4.68
N LEU A 18 -13.12 -5.02 4.29
CA LEU A 18 -12.08 -4.39 5.12
C LEU A 18 -12.69 -3.71 6.34
N SER A 19 -12.00 -3.79 7.48
CA SER A 19 -12.32 -2.97 8.65
C SER A 19 -12.15 -1.49 8.33
N ASN A 20 -12.89 -0.63 9.04
CA ASN A 20 -12.76 0.82 8.88
C ASN A 20 -11.33 1.31 9.18
N SER A 21 -10.68 0.76 10.20
CA SER A 21 -9.28 1.07 10.53
C SER A 21 -8.32 0.77 9.38
N THR A 22 -8.51 -0.35 8.67
CA THR A 22 -7.68 -0.70 7.52
C THR A 22 -7.95 0.24 6.35
N LYS A 23 -9.21 0.61 6.13
CA LYS A 23 -9.59 1.57 5.08
C LYS A 23 -8.95 2.94 5.33
N GLU A 24 -9.02 3.44 6.57
CA GLU A 24 -8.39 4.70 6.98
C GLU A 24 -6.87 4.68 6.78
N LEU A 25 -6.21 3.57 7.13
CA LEU A 25 -4.77 3.41 6.93
C LEU A 25 -4.40 3.45 5.44
N ILE A 26 -5.15 2.75 4.58
CA ILE A 26 -4.92 2.77 3.12
C ILE A 26 -5.11 4.19 2.58
N VAL A 27 -6.19 4.87 2.97
CA VAL A 27 -6.45 6.25 2.54
C VAL A 27 -5.32 7.17 2.96
N SER A 28 -4.85 7.07 4.21
CA SER A 28 -3.72 7.85 4.71
C SER A 28 -2.43 7.57 3.94
N ALA A 29 -2.10 6.30 3.67
CA ALA A 29 -0.92 5.93 2.90
C ALA A 29 -0.98 6.51 1.47
N VAL A 30 -2.12 6.42 0.81
CA VAL A 30 -2.30 6.98 -0.55
C VAL A 30 -2.16 8.49 -0.55
N LYS A 31 -2.76 9.21 0.40
CA LYS A 31 -2.63 10.67 0.54
C LYS A 31 -1.17 11.11 0.74
N ASN A 32 -0.42 10.33 1.51
CA ASN A 32 0.97 10.63 1.84
C ASN A 32 1.97 10.10 0.79
N ASN A 33 1.51 9.46 -0.29
CA ASN A 33 2.35 8.74 -1.26
C ASN A 33 3.28 7.69 -0.60
N THR A 34 2.80 7.07 0.47
CA THR A 34 3.51 6.00 1.17
C THR A 34 3.23 4.66 0.46
N PRO A 35 4.26 3.91 0.02
CA PRO A 35 4.07 2.56 -0.50
C PRO A 35 3.40 1.65 0.52
N ILE A 36 2.49 0.79 0.07
CA ILE A 36 1.75 -0.12 0.94
C ILE A 36 2.37 -1.52 0.85
N ILE A 37 2.62 -2.16 1.99
CA ILE A 37 2.94 -3.59 2.06
C ILE A 37 1.74 -4.31 2.69
N ILE A 38 1.17 -5.27 1.96
CA ILE A 38 0.10 -6.15 2.44
C ILE A 38 0.73 -7.43 2.97
N THR A 39 0.46 -7.74 4.24
CA THR A 39 0.89 -8.99 4.90
C THR A 39 -0.29 -9.66 5.63
N GLY A 40 -0.10 -10.91 6.04
CA GLY A 40 -1.09 -11.72 6.75
C GLY A 40 -0.88 -13.21 6.54
N ALA A 41 -1.58 -14.05 7.31
CA ALA A 41 -1.41 -15.50 7.30
C ALA A 41 -1.45 -16.11 5.89
N GLN A 42 -0.68 -17.18 5.64
CA GLN A 42 -0.68 -17.97 4.39
C GLN A 42 -1.97 -18.79 4.24
N LYS A 43 -3.09 -18.09 4.13
CA LYS A 43 -4.44 -18.61 3.88
C LYS A 43 -5.15 -17.65 2.90
N PRO A 44 -6.31 -18.03 2.33
CA PRO A 44 -7.13 -17.15 1.51
C PRO A 44 -7.73 -16.00 2.34
N THR A 45 -6.91 -15.01 2.69
CA THR A 45 -7.29 -13.86 3.51
C THR A 45 -7.61 -12.62 2.67
N GLY A 46 -7.64 -12.76 1.33
CA GLY A 46 -7.92 -11.65 0.41
C GLY A 46 -6.72 -10.73 0.12
N LYS A 47 -5.49 -11.10 0.52
CA LYS A 47 -4.27 -10.28 0.26
C LYS A 47 -4.08 -9.98 -1.22
N THR A 48 -4.01 -11.02 -2.05
CA THR A 48 -3.84 -10.88 -3.50
C THR A 48 -5.01 -10.16 -4.14
N SER A 49 -6.25 -10.38 -3.66
CA SER A 49 -7.43 -9.64 -4.14
C SER A 49 -7.34 -8.16 -3.81
N LEU A 50 -6.93 -7.80 -2.59
CA LEU A 50 -6.74 -6.40 -2.19
C LEU A 50 -5.63 -5.75 -3.02
N LYS A 51 -4.50 -6.43 -3.18
CA LYS A 51 -3.38 -5.97 -4.01
C LYS A 51 -3.87 -5.62 -5.42
N ASN A 52 -4.53 -6.55 -6.10
CA ASN A 52 -5.06 -6.34 -7.45
C ASN A 52 -6.04 -5.16 -7.52
N ILE A 53 -6.92 -5.00 -6.52
CA ILE A 53 -7.86 -3.87 -6.46
C ILE A 53 -7.11 -2.54 -6.36
N LEU A 54 -6.09 -2.45 -5.51
CA LEU A 54 -5.30 -1.23 -5.33
C LEU A 54 -4.42 -0.93 -6.56
N GLU A 55 -3.77 -1.94 -7.14
CA GLU A 55 -2.98 -1.80 -8.37
C GLU A 55 -3.82 -1.36 -9.56
N SER A 56 -5.05 -1.88 -9.72
CA SER A 56 -5.99 -1.44 -10.77
C SER A 56 -6.36 0.04 -10.68
N GLN A 57 -6.11 0.65 -9.51
CA GLN A 57 -6.30 2.05 -9.23
C GLN A 57 -4.97 2.83 -9.25
N ASN A 58 -3.88 2.29 -9.82
CA ASN A 58 -2.55 2.90 -9.83
C ASN A 58 -2.02 3.25 -8.42
N ILE A 59 -2.28 2.41 -7.43
CA ILE A 59 -1.68 2.52 -6.10
C ILE A 59 -0.47 1.60 -6.05
N LEU A 60 0.66 2.10 -5.59
CA LEU A 60 1.87 1.30 -5.41
C LEU A 60 1.73 0.43 -4.15
N VAL A 61 1.62 -0.88 -4.37
CA VAL A 61 1.41 -1.86 -3.32
C VAL A 61 2.22 -3.13 -3.58
N PHE A 62 2.69 -3.75 -2.53
CA PHE A 62 3.49 -4.97 -2.56
C PHE A 62 2.90 -5.99 -1.57
N GLU A 63 3.07 -7.27 -1.86
CA GLU A 63 3.08 -8.30 -0.81
C GLU A 63 4.50 -8.40 -0.22
N GLU A 64 4.61 -8.83 1.04
CA GLU A 64 5.88 -8.84 1.77
C GLU A 64 6.99 -9.65 1.06
N TRP A 65 6.64 -10.75 0.38
CA TRP A 65 7.58 -11.59 -0.36
C TRP A 65 8.10 -10.96 -1.66
N GLU A 66 7.51 -9.85 -2.10
CA GLU A 66 7.96 -9.08 -3.27
C GLU A 66 9.04 -8.05 -2.92
N CYS A 67 9.25 -7.82 -1.62
CA CYS A 67 10.18 -6.82 -1.10
C CYS A 67 11.45 -7.46 -0.53
N ALA A 68 12.61 -6.99 -0.99
CA ALA A 68 13.86 -7.26 -0.28
C ALA A 68 14.00 -6.27 0.89
N LYS A 69 14.27 -6.78 2.09
CA LYS A 69 14.62 -5.95 3.24
C LYS A 69 16.14 -5.79 3.29
N ILE A 70 16.62 -4.57 3.11
CA ILE A 70 18.03 -4.22 3.19
C ILE A 70 18.31 -3.54 4.53
N VAL A 71 19.38 -3.96 5.20
CA VAL A 71 19.92 -3.32 6.40
C VAL A 71 21.30 -2.80 6.00
N LEU A 72 21.60 -1.55 6.33
CA LEU A 72 22.93 -0.98 6.15
C LEU A 72 23.72 -1.22 7.44
N ASP A 73 24.81 -1.97 7.33
CA ASP A 73 25.58 -2.43 8.50
C ASP A 73 26.59 -1.38 8.99
N GLU A 74 26.96 -0.41 8.14
CA GLU A 74 27.95 0.61 8.45
C GLU A 74 27.40 2.02 8.18
N PRO A 75 27.71 3.01 9.04
CA PRO A 75 27.41 4.40 8.76
C PRO A 75 28.23 4.87 7.55
N ILE A 76 27.62 5.73 6.74
CA ILE A 76 28.33 6.42 5.67
C ILE A 76 29.02 7.65 6.29
N ASP A 77 30.33 7.77 6.12
CA ASP A 77 31.05 9.04 6.31
C ASP A 77 30.81 9.91 5.07
N LEU A 78 30.06 11.02 5.24
CA LEU A 78 29.75 12.01 4.18
C LEU A 78 30.73 13.18 4.17
#